data_AF-A0A5E4CSA5-F1
#
_entry.id   AF-A0A5E4CSA5-F1
#
_cell.length_a   1.000
_cell.length_b   1.000
_cell.length_c   1.000
_cell.angle_alpha   90.00
_cell.angle_beta   90.00
_cell.angle_gamma   90.00
#
_symmetry.space_group_name_H-M   'P 1'
#
loop_
_entity.id
_entity.type
_entity.pdbx_description
1 polymer ?
#
loop_
_entity_poly.entity_id
_entity_poly.type
_entity_poly.pdbx_seq_one_letter_code
_entity_poly.pdbx_strand_id
1 'polypeptide(L)' 'NLSVKEDKIQQMNPTNFEMIEDMLMLTHFKETSVLSTLKRRYDHWMIYVYISVYW' A
#
# COMPACT_ATOMS: atom_id res chain seq x y z
N ASN A 1 24.74 8.96 -12.69
CA ASN A 1 23.85 9.95 -12.06
C ASN A 1 22.42 9.42 -12.20
N LEU A 2 21.73 9.12 -11.11
CA LEU A 2 20.36 8.60 -11.14
C LEU A 2 19.41 9.79 -11.12
N SER A 3 18.69 10.02 -12.22
CA SER A 3 17.68 11.07 -12.34
C SER A 3 16.31 10.41 -12.48
N VAL A 4 15.37 10.83 -11.64
CA VAL A 4 13.98 10.37 -11.64
C VAL A 4 13.10 11.55 -12.04
N LYS A 5 12.14 11.30 -12.93
CA LYS A 5 11.16 12.32 -13.32
C LYS A 5 10.14 12.53 -12.20
N GLU A 6 9.75 13.78 -11.94
CA GLU A 6 8.86 14.14 -10.83
C GLU A 6 7.48 13.48 -10.91
N ASP A 7 6.95 13.24 -12.11
CA ASP A 7 5.67 12.55 -12.35
C ASP A 7 5.67 11.09 -11.89
N LYS A 8 6.85 10.49 -11.72
CA LYS A 8 7.01 9.12 -11.22
C LYS A 8 7.16 9.04 -9.70
N ILE A 9 7.20 10.17 -9.00
CA ILE A 9 7.30 10.21 -7.55
C ILE A 9 5.91 10.03 -6.96
N GLN A 10 5.73 8.98 -6.14
CA GLN A 10 4.47 8.70 -5.46
C GLN A 10 4.64 8.89 -3.95
N GLN A 11 3.65 9.51 -3.32
CA GLN A 11 3.56 9.60 -1.87
C GLN A 11 3.40 8.20 -1.28
N MET A 12 4.21 7.90 -0.26
CA MET A 12 4.20 6.64 0.45
C MET A 12 3.36 6.75 1.71
N ASN A 13 2.62 5.69 2.04
CA ASN A 13 1.95 5.61 3.34
C ASN A 13 2.99 5.44 4.46
N PRO A 14 2.76 6.04 5.63
CA PRO A 14 3.66 5.85 6.76
C PRO A 14 3.63 4.38 7.23
N THR A 15 4.70 3.95 7.91
CA THR A 15 4.97 2.53 8.22
C THR A 15 3.89 1.87 9.09
N ASN A 16 3.11 2.65 9.84
CA ASN A 16 1.97 2.17 10.61
C ASN A 16 0.83 1.63 9.72
N PHE A 17 0.84 1.90 8.41
CA PHE A 17 -0.15 1.39 7.46
C PHE A 17 0.27 0.08 6.77
N GLU A 18 1.46 -0.47 7.06
CA GLU A 18 2.01 -1.63 6.35
C GLU A 18 1.28 -2.96 6.65
N MET A 19 0.50 -3.02 7.73
CA MET A 19 -0.20 -4.23 8.17
C MET A 19 -1.70 -4.00 8.40
N ILE A 20 -2.29 -2.96 7.80
CA ILE A 20 -3.73 -2.74 7.90
C ILE A 20 -4.52 -3.93 7.36
N GLU A 21 -5.67 -4.20 7.96
CA GLU A 21 -6.56 -5.29 7.54
C GLU A 21 -7.49 -4.88 6.40
N ASP A 22 -7.92 -3.61 6.39
CA ASP A 22 -8.74 -3.01 5.33
C ASP A 22 -7.91 -2.11 4.42
N MET A 23 -7.78 -2.48 3.15
CA MET A 23 -7.01 -1.71 2.17
C MET A 23 -7.60 -0.33 1.86
N LEU A 24 -8.89 -0.11 2.12
CA LEU A 24 -9.49 1.23 1.98
C LEU A 24 -9.06 2.22 3.07
N MET A 25 -8.39 1.75 4.13
CA MET A 25 -7.85 2.63 5.18
C MET A 25 -6.48 3.23 4.81
N LEU A 26 -5.89 2.91 3.66
CA LEU A 26 -4.67 3.55 3.18
C LEU A 26 -4.91 5.05 2.94
N THR A 27 -4.05 5.91 3.51
CA THR A 27 -4.15 7.37 3.32
C THR A 27 -3.89 7.78 1.87
N HIS A 28 -2.98 7.08 1.20
CA HIS A 28 -2.70 7.21 -0.22
C HIS A 28 -3.04 5.90 -0.93
N PHE A 29 -4.20 5.87 -1.56
CA PHE A 29 -4.69 4.73 -2.34
C PHE A 29 -4.09 4.75 -3.75
N LYS A 30 -2.84 4.27 -3.87
CA LYS A 30 -2.12 4.09 -5.14
C LYS A 30 -1.72 2.63 -5.30
N GLU A 31 -1.51 2.21 -6.55
CA GLU A 31 -1.09 0.85 -6.90
C GLU A 31 0.15 0.38 -6.11
N THR A 32 1.15 1.25 -5.96
CA THR A 32 2.36 0.96 -5.19
C THR A 32 2.09 0.74 -3.70
N SER A 33 1.21 1.53 -3.10
CA SER A 33 0.78 1.36 -1.71
C SER A 33 0.06 0.03 -1.47
N VAL A 34 -0.81 -0.37 -2.40
CA VAL A 34 -1.52 -1.65 -2.34
C VAL A 34 -0.51 -2.80 -2.46
N LEU A 35 0.39 -2.72 -3.44
CA LEU A 35 1.42 -3.74 -3.66
C LEU A 35 2.37 -3.89 -2.46
N SER A 36 2.81 -2.78 -1.86
CA SER A 36 3.70 -2.82 -0.70
C SER A 36 3.03 -3.45 0.53
N THR A 37 1.76 -3.12 0.74
CA THR A 37 0.96 -3.68 1.87
C THR A 37 0.73 -5.17 1.66
N LEU A 38 0.37 -5.61 0.45
CA LEU A 38 0.21 -7.02 0.11
C LEU A 38 1.52 -7.81 0.28
N LYS A 39 2.64 -7.26 -0.19
CA LYS A 39 3.96 -7.88 -0.02
C LYS A 39 4.29 -8.08 1.45
N ARG A 40 4.11 -7.04 2.28
CA ARG A 40 4.39 -7.13 3.71
C ARG A 40 3.50 -8.17 4.39
N ARG A 41 2.20 -8.17 4.10
CA ARG A 41 1.26 -9.15 4.66
C ARG A 41 1.62 -10.58 4.25
N TYR A 42 2.03 -10.80 3.01
CA TYR A 42 2.48 -12.11 2.53
C TYR A 42 3.70 -12.60 3.31
N ASP A 43 4.71 -11.73 3.52
CA ASP A 43 5.91 -12.06 4.30
C ASP A 43 5.57 -12.39 5.78
N HIS A 44 4.44 -11.88 6.29
CA HIS A 44 3.90 -12.13 7.62
C HIS A 44 2.76 -13.18 7.66
N TRP A 45 2.54 -13.94 6.57
CA TRP A 45 1.52 -15.01 6.48
C TRP A 45 0.06 -14.53 6.63
N MET A 46 -0.19 -13.24 6.41
CA MET A 46 -1.50 -12.58 6.52
C MET A 46 -2.20 -12.48 5.16
N ILE A 47 -2.53 -13.63 4.56
CA ILE A 47 -3.06 -13.72 3.19
C ILE A 47 -4.52 -13.26 3.03
N TYR A 48 -5.26 -13.18 4.13
CA TYR A 48 -6.61 -12.63 4.12
C TYR A 48 -6.51 -11.10 4.17
N VAL A 49 -7.14 -10.44 3.21
CA VAL A 49 -7.18 -9.00 3.08
C VAL A 49 -8.63 -8.59 2.94
N TYR A 50 -9.07 -7.67 3.80
CA TYR A 50 -10.37 -7.05 3.66
C TYR A 50 -10.25 -5.85 2.72
N ILE A 51 -11.19 -5.73 1.81
CA ILE A 51 -11.33 -4.57 0.94
C ILE A 51 -12.77 -4.15 1.13
N SER A 52 -13.00 -3.13 1.97
CA SER A 52 -14.32 -2.54 2.07
C SER A 52 -14.78 -2.13 0.67
N VAL A 53 -16.03 -2.42 0.33
CA VAL A 53 -16.64 -1.97 -0.92
C VAL A 53 -17.80 -1.08 -0.52
N TYR A 54 -17.58 0.24 -0.57
CA TYR A 54 -18.69 1.18 -0.53
C TYR A 54 -19.23 1.25 -1.97
N TRP A 55 -20.48 0.84 -2.16
CA TRP A 55 -21.21 1.07 -3.40
C TRP A 55 -21.50 2.56 -3.57
#